data_AF-A0A8J4PJE7-F1
#
_entry.id   AF-A0A8J4PJE7-F1
#
_cell.length_a   1.000
_cell.length_b   1.000
_cell.length_c   1.000
_cell.angle_alpha   90.00
_cell.angle_beta   90.00
_cell.angle_gamma   90.00
#
_symmetry.space_group_name_H-M   'P 1'
#
loop_
_entity.id
_entity.type
_entity.pdbx_description
1 polymer ?
#
loop_
_entity_poly.entity_id
_entity_poly.type
_entity_poly.pdbx_seq_one_letter_code
_entity_poly.pdbx_strand_id
1 'polypeptide(L)'
;MSYHETYRDGTHFNYILNYLRDEGDIQIPEDIRHCVRKEMEFYRINDHFKLDDTTTIIDHLNSLKLKLDETEQELVLAKEESNKTRKESEKLKKEFNSFRNKEVKFLIQSELSSILNSSTFEIINDWIDEAKLTNFELLYYASESNKFSAQRFHSACDGKGATITVIETTDGCIFGGYNSQSWNDTGKFYGDNRCFIFTLVNKHGIPPTKYLPIKTIRSYVGSSIGQGLVFGYNDFKILEEDSFQSFPTSYADTTGKGNTTLTPSQVFSIKNLEIYKCS
;
A
#
# COMPACT_ATOMS: atom_id res chain seq x y z
N MET A 1 3.46 97.97 39.22
CA MET A 1 2.43 97.24 38.44
C MET A 1 2.91 97.17 37.01
N SER A 2 3.49 96.04 36.62
CA SER A 2 3.98 95.77 35.27
C SER A 2 2.99 94.82 34.62
N TYR A 3 2.26 95.29 33.62
CA TYR A 3 1.44 94.43 32.77
C TYR A 3 2.38 93.55 31.94
N HIS A 4 2.37 92.24 32.18
CA HIS A 4 2.93 91.27 31.25
C HIS A 4 1.85 90.92 30.23
N GLU A 5 1.85 91.63 29.10
CA GLU A 5 1.15 91.20 27.90
C GLU A 5 1.92 90.03 27.29
N THR A 6 1.54 88.80 27.63
CA THR A 6 1.91 87.63 26.82
C THR A 6 0.99 87.62 25.59
N TYR A 7 1.47 88.20 24.49
CA TYR A 7 0.79 88.17 23.20
C TYR A 7 0.75 86.72 22.71
N ARG A 8 -0.39 86.04 22.89
CA ARG A 8 -0.73 84.79 22.22
C ARG A 8 -1.91 85.01 21.30
N ASP A 9 -1.93 84.27 20.21
CA ASP A 9 -3.00 84.24 19.23
C ASP A 9 -4.32 83.78 19.88
N GLY A 10 -5.23 84.74 20.11
CA GLY A 10 -6.54 84.49 20.71
C GLY A 10 -7.51 83.71 19.82
N THR A 11 -7.12 83.32 18.60
CA THR A 11 -7.99 82.68 17.59
C THR A 11 -8.70 81.43 18.14
N HIS A 12 -8.08 80.70 19.07
CA HIS A 12 -8.62 79.47 19.64
C HIS A 12 -9.08 79.59 21.10
N PHE A 13 -8.91 80.77 21.73
CA PHE A 13 -9.24 80.98 23.14
C PHE A 13 -10.75 80.85 23.44
N ASN A 14 -11.59 81.12 22.43
CA ASN A 14 -13.04 80.97 22.55
C ASN A 14 -13.47 79.51 22.81
N TYR A 15 -12.72 78.52 22.29
CA TYR A 15 -12.98 77.10 22.56
C TYR A 15 -12.66 76.73 24.01
N ILE A 16 -11.64 77.37 24.61
CA ILE A 16 -11.28 77.18 26.01
C ILE A 16 -12.35 77.78 26.92
N LEU A 17 -12.84 78.97 26.60
CA LEU A 17 -13.93 79.60 27.36
C LEU A 17 -15.21 78.78 27.31
N ASN A 18 -15.57 78.25 26.14
CA ASN A 18 -16.73 77.38 26.00
C ASN A 18 -16.52 76.04 26.73
N TYR A 19 -15.32 75.45 26.68
CA TYR A 19 -14.97 74.24 27.44
C TYR A 19 -15.18 74.43 28.94
N LEU A 20 -14.70 75.55 29.50
CA LEU A 20 -14.87 75.88 30.92
C LEU A 20 -16.32 76.20 31.30
N ARG A 21 -17.09 76.80 30.38
CA ARG A 21 -18.50 77.14 30.60
C ARG A 21 -19.39 75.91 30.64
N ASP A 22 -19.16 74.97 29.72
CA ASP A 22 -20.04 73.84 29.46
C ASP A 22 -19.52 72.53 30.13
N GLU A 23 -18.73 72.67 31.21
CA GLU A 23 -18.16 71.57 32.02
C GLU A 23 -17.45 70.46 31.20
N GLY A 24 -16.78 70.86 30.11
CA GLY A 24 -16.01 69.97 29.24
C GLY A 24 -16.80 69.31 28.10
N ASP A 25 -18.09 69.62 27.93
CA ASP A 25 -18.92 69.10 26.83
C ASP A 25 -18.86 70.02 25.60
N ILE A 26 -17.71 70.04 24.91
CA ILE A 26 -17.52 70.81 23.68
C ILE A 26 -16.97 69.94 22.54
N GLN A 27 -17.59 70.06 21.36
CA GLN A 27 -17.11 69.44 20.13
C GLN A 27 -16.08 70.35 19.46
N ILE A 28 -14.80 69.95 19.49
CA ILE A 28 -13.70 70.68 18.83
C ILE A 28 -13.47 70.06 17.45
N PRO A 29 -13.55 70.83 16.35
CA PRO A 29 -13.21 70.37 15.01
C PRO A 29 -11.80 69.75 14.92
N GLU A 30 -11.65 68.66 14.17
CA GLU A 30 -10.43 67.83 14.13
C GLU A 30 -9.19 68.62 13.70
N ASP A 31 -9.36 69.51 12.73
CA ASP A 31 -8.30 70.31 12.11
C ASP A 31 -7.63 71.29 13.07
N ILE A 32 -8.33 71.72 14.12
CA ILE A 32 -7.82 72.65 15.13
C ILE A 32 -7.55 72.00 16.50
N ARG A 33 -7.93 70.74 16.68
CA ARG A 33 -7.85 70.01 17.96
C ARG A 33 -6.46 70.01 18.57
N HIS A 34 -5.41 69.80 17.77
CA HIS A 34 -4.02 69.85 18.24
C HIS A 34 -3.61 71.24 18.77
N CYS A 35 -4.07 72.31 18.11
CA CYS A 35 -3.77 73.68 18.51
C CYS A 35 -4.49 74.05 19.81
N VAL A 36 -5.77 73.67 19.94
CA VAL A 36 -6.56 73.91 21.15
C VAL A 36 -5.97 73.14 22.34
N ARG A 37 -5.54 71.87 22.16
CA ARG A 37 -4.88 71.06 23.21
C ARG A 37 -3.62 71.73 23.78
N LYS A 38 -2.74 72.26 22.91
CA LYS A 38 -1.53 72.99 23.34
C LYS A 38 -1.84 74.26 24.14
N GLU A 39 -2.97 74.93 23.87
CA GLU A 39 -3.41 76.06 24.68
C GLU A 39 -3.95 75.60 26.04
N MET A 40 -4.76 74.54 26.11
CA MET A 40 -5.29 74.04 27.39
C MET A 40 -4.19 73.53 28.33
N GLU A 41 -3.15 72.88 27.80
CA GLU A 41 -1.93 72.53 28.55
C GLU A 41 -1.24 73.76 29.14
N PHE A 42 -1.14 74.86 28.38
CA PHE A 42 -0.54 76.10 28.84
C PHE A 42 -1.32 76.72 30.01
N TYR A 43 -2.66 76.72 29.92
CA TYR A 43 -3.53 77.22 30.98
C TYR A 43 -3.72 76.23 32.14
N ARG A 44 -3.06 75.06 32.11
CA ARG A 44 -3.17 74.00 33.12
C ARG A 44 -4.61 73.57 33.38
N ILE A 45 -5.43 73.58 32.33
CA ILE A 45 -6.78 73.06 32.40
C ILE A 45 -6.65 71.55 32.32
N ASN A 46 -6.97 70.86 33.42
CA ASN A 46 -6.97 69.40 33.45
C ASN A 46 -8.14 68.91 32.61
N ASP A 47 -7.83 68.55 31.38
CA ASP A 47 -8.80 68.00 30.46
C ASP A 47 -9.29 66.63 30.91
N HIS A 48 -10.60 66.56 31.12
CA HIS A 48 -11.34 65.33 30.99
C HIS A 48 -11.99 65.32 29.60
N PHE A 49 -11.22 65.53 28.53
CA PHE A 49 -11.72 65.23 27.19
C PHE A 49 -12.12 63.77 27.17
N LYS A 50 -13.40 63.50 26.92
CA LYS A 50 -13.84 62.17 26.48
C LYS A 50 -13.10 61.89 25.19
N LEU A 51 -12.11 61.00 25.27
CA LEU A 51 -11.11 60.76 24.24
C LEU A 51 -11.74 60.32 22.92
N ASP A 52 -11.71 61.16 21.90
CA ASP A 52 -11.89 60.72 20.51
C ASP A 52 -10.75 59.77 20.06
N ASP A 53 -9.60 59.85 20.74
CA ASP A 53 -8.46 58.94 20.60
C ASP A 53 -8.75 57.52 21.14
N THR A 54 -9.68 57.35 22.09
CA THR A 54 -10.03 56.00 22.60
C THR A 54 -10.79 55.19 21.57
N THR A 55 -11.67 55.83 20.79
CA THR A 55 -12.43 55.18 19.73
C THR A 55 -11.48 54.61 18.66
N THR A 56 -10.50 55.41 18.24
CA THR A 56 -9.47 55.00 17.26
C THR A 56 -8.61 53.83 17.76
N ILE A 57 -8.27 53.81 19.05
CA ILE A 57 -7.53 52.70 19.69
C ILE A 57 -8.40 51.44 19.77
N ILE A 58 -9.67 51.56 20.16
CA ILE A 58 -10.61 50.44 20.24
C ILE A 58 -10.82 49.81 18.85
N ASP A 59 -10.97 50.60 17.80
CA ASP A 59 -11.11 50.11 16.43
C ASP A 59 -9.86 49.36 15.96
N HIS A 60 -8.67 49.87 16.26
CA HIS A 60 -7.42 49.17 16.01
C HIS A 60 -7.32 47.84 16.76
N LEU A 61 -7.68 47.82 18.05
CA LEU A 61 -7.68 46.59 18.86
C LEU A 61 -8.67 45.56 18.31
N ASN A 62 -9.85 45.98 17.90
CA ASN A 62 -10.84 45.11 17.27
C ASN A 62 -10.34 44.55 15.93
N SER A 63 -9.69 45.37 15.10
CA SER A 63 -9.07 44.91 13.84
C SER A 63 -7.95 43.88 14.09
N LEU A 64 -7.09 44.11 15.07
CA LEU A 64 -6.03 43.16 15.44
C LEU A 64 -6.60 41.85 15.98
N LYS A 65 -7.66 41.92 16.79
CA LYS A 65 -8.35 40.73 17.28
C LYS A 65 -8.93 39.90 16.14
N LEU A 66 -9.56 40.55 15.16
CA LEU A 66 -10.13 39.87 14.00
C LEU A 66 -9.04 39.15 13.17
N LYS A 67 -7.90 39.81 12.94
CA LYS A 67 -6.74 39.19 12.27
C LYS A 67 -6.15 38.01 13.05
N LEU A 68 -6.13 38.10 14.38
CA LEU A 68 -5.68 37.00 15.23
C LEU A 68 -6.61 35.79 15.08
N ASP A 69 -7.92 36.00 15.15
CA ASP A 69 -8.92 34.96 14.99
C ASP A 69 -8.82 34.27 13.61
N GLU A 70 -8.62 35.05 12.53
CA GLU A 70 -8.37 34.53 11.17
C GLU A 70 -7.09 33.68 11.10
N THR A 71 -5.99 34.16 11.67
CA THR A 71 -4.71 33.44 11.70
C THR A 71 -4.81 32.13 12.49
N GLU A 72 -5.55 32.12 13.60
CA GLU A 72 -5.79 30.92 14.40
C GLU A 72 -6.58 29.87 13.61
N GLN A 73 -7.58 30.29 12.83
CA GLN A 73 -8.34 29.38 11.96
C GLN A 73 -7.46 28.78 10.86
N GLU A 74 -6.65 29.59 10.18
CA GLU A 74 -5.70 29.11 9.17
C GLU A 74 -4.70 28.10 9.76
N LEU A 75 -4.21 28.35 10.97
CA LEU A 75 -3.29 27.44 11.66
C LEU A 75 -3.94 26.08 11.98
N VAL A 76 -5.23 26.06 12.34
CA VAL A 76 -5.98 24.81 12.59
C VAL A 76 -6.09 24.00 11.30
N LEU A 77 -6.50 24.63 10.20
CA LEU A 77 -6.61 23.97 8.89
C LEU A 77 -5.26 23.41 8.41
N ALA A 78 -4.19 24.20 8.53
CA ALA A 78 -2.84 23.75 8.16
C ALA A 78 -2.37 22.55 9.00
N LYS A 79 -2.72 22.51 10.29
CA LYS A 79 -2.41 21.36 11.16
C LYS A 79 -3.20 20.11 10.77
N GLU A 80 -4.46 20.25 10.37
CA GLU A 80 -5.27 19.12 9.89
C GLU A 80 -4.72 18.54 8.59
N GLU A 81 -4.35 19.39 7.64
CA GLU A 81 -3.76 19.00 6.36
C GLU A 81 -2.38 18.33 6.52
N SER A 82 -1.54 18.89 7.39
CA SER A 82 -0.25 18.29 7.79
C SER A 82 -0.45 16.90 8.41
N ASN A 83 -1.43 16.74 9.31
CA ASN A 83 -1.75 15.44 9.90
C ASN A 83 -2.26 14.42 8.87
N LYS A 84 -3.09 14.85 7.92
CA LYS A 84 -3.56 14.00 6.81
C LYS A 84 -2.39 13.52 5.96
N THR A 85 -1.52 14.44 5.55
CA THR A 85 -0.31 14.15 4.76
C THR A 85 0.62 13.18 5.50
N ARG A 86 0.82 13.38 6.81
CA ARG A 86 1.64 12.48 7.62
C ARG A 86 1.12 11.05 7.61
N LYS A 87 -0.18 10.85 7.83
CA LYS A 87 -0.83 9.53 7.80
C LYS A 87 -0.68 8.83 6.45
N GLU A 88 -0.84 9.58 5.37
CA GLU A 88 -0.64 9.05 4.01
C GLU A 88 0.81 8.63 3.75
N SER A 89 1.79 9.46 4.18
CA SER A 89 3.21 9.13 4.06
C SER A 89 3.60 7.87 4.83
N GLU A 90 3.00 7.63 6.02
CA GLU A 90 3.23 6.44 6.82
C GLU A 90 2.63 5.19 6.16
N LYS A 91 1.47 5.32 5.52
CA LYS A 91 0.84 4.25 4.74
C LYS A 91 1.73 3.86 3.55
N LEU A 92 2.16 4.83 2.74
CA LEU A 92 3.01 4.59 1.58
C LEU A 92 4.36 3.96 1.96
N LYS A 93 4.98 4.39 3.07
CA LYS A 93 6.21 3.77 3.58
C LYS A 93 6.03 2.29 3.92
N LYS A 94 4.89 1.92 4.51
CA LYS A 94 4.57 0.52 4.83
C LYS A 94 4.39 -0.30 3.55
N GLU A 95 3.65 0.23 2.58
CA GLU A 95 3.44 -0.42 1.27
C GLU A 95 4.76 -0.60 0.52
N PHE A 96 5.62 0.43 0.48
CA PHE A 96 6.94 0.38 -0.15
C PHE A 96 7.85 -0.66 0.51
N ASN A 97 7.90 -0.69 1.84
CA ASN A 97 8.70 -1.69 2.55
C ASN A 97 8.18 -3.11 2.32
N SER A 98 6.86 -3.28 2.26
CA SER A 98 6.23 -4.56 1.93
C SER A 98 6.62 -5.02 0.52
N PHE A 99 6.50 -4.12 -0.47
CA PHE A 99 6.89 -4.38 -1.86
C PHE A 99 8.37 -4.76 -1.98
N ARG A 100 9.26 -3.97 -1.39
CA ARG A 100 10.70 -4.23 -1.41
C ARG A 100 11.06 -5.58 -0.78
N ASN A 101 10.41 -5.95 0.32
CA ASN A 101 10.62 -7.24 0.97
C ASN A 101 10.12 -8.40 0.11
N LYS A 102 9.02 -8.21 -0.63
CA LYS A 102 8.50 -9.17 -1.62
C LYS A 102 9.54 -9.41 -2.73
N GLU A 103 10.04 -8.35 -3.37
CA GLU A 103 11.03 -8.48 -4.46
C GLU A 103 12.32 -9.16 -4.01
N VAL A 104 12.91 -8.73 -2.88
CA VAL A 104 14.17 -9.30 -2.37
C VAL A 104 14.02 -10.78 -2.05
N LYS A 105 12.88 -11.21 -1.51
CA LYS A 105 12.64 -12.62 -1.17
C LYS A 105 12.64 -13.50 -2.41
N PHE A 106 11.94 -13.10 -3.47
CA PHE A 106 11.85 -13.89 -4.70
C PHE A 106 13.17 -13.89 -5.48
N LEU A 107 13.93 -12.79 -5.43
CA LEU A 107 15.30 -12.78 -5.96
C LEU A 107 16.16 -13.85 -5.27
N ILE A 108 16.17 -13.90 -3.94
CA ILE A 108 16.95 -14.90 -3.20
C ILE A 108 16.49 -16.33 -3.50
N GLN A 109 15.18 -16.58 -3.57
CA GLN A 109 14.65 -17.91 -3.89
C GLN A 109 14.97 -18.36 -5.31
N SER A 110 15.02 -17.42 -6.27
CA SER A 110 15.41 -17.74 -7.64
C SER A 110 16.86 -18.17 -7.80
N GLU A 111 17.77 -17.74 -6.93
CA GLU A 111 19.16 -18.22 -6.93
C GLU A 111 19.29 -19.72 -6.57
N LEU A 112 18.27 -20.29 -5.92
CA LEU A 112 18.25 -21.69 -5.49
C LEU A 112 17.42 -22.58 -6.42
N SER A 113 16.78 -22.02 -7.45
CA SER A 113 15.99 -22.76 -8.42
C SER A 113 16.75 -22.88 -9.73
N SER A 114 16.66 -24.07 -10.33
CA SER A 114 17.15 -24.34 -11.68
C SER A 114 16.10 -24.06 -12.76
N ILE A 115 14.81 -23.90 -12.37
CA ILE A 115 13.67 -23.76 -13.28
C ILE A 115 13.05 -22.35 -13.20
N LEU A 116 12.91 -21.79 -12.00
CA LEU A 116 12.12 -20.61 -11.70
C LEU A 116 13.00 -19.37 -11.49
N ASN A 117 12.61 -18.26 -12.11
CA ASN A 117 13.15 -16.94 -11.79
C ASN A 117 12.23 -16.20 -10.79
N SER A 118 12.67 -15.01 -10.35
CA SER A 118 11.94 -14.19 -9.37
C SER A 118 10.53 -13.82 -9.82
N SER A 119 10.34 -13.43 -11.09
CA SER A 119 9.03 -13.10 -11.64
C SER A 119 8.08 -14.29 -11.64
N THR A 120 8.59 -15.49 -11.90
CA THR A 120 7.77 -16.71 -11.87
C THR A 120 7.36 -17.09 -10.44
N PHE A 121 8.26 -16.94 -9.46
CA PHE A 121 7.90 -17.11 -8.05
C PHE A 121 6.84 -16.11 -7.60
N GLU A 122 6.91 -14.87 -8.06
CA GLU A 122 5.89 -13.86 -7.78
C GLU A 122 4.52 -14.25 -8.35
N ILE A 123 4.45 -14.66 -9.62
CA ILE A 123 3.21 -15.12 -10.26
C ILE A 123 2.60 -16.29 -9.47
N ILE A 124 3.42 -17.28 -9.09
CA ILE A 124 2.97 -18.43 -8.31
C ILE A 124 2.47 -18.00 -6.92
N ASN A 125 3.17 -17.08 -6.25
CA ASN A 125 2.73 -16.54 -4.97
C ASN A 125 1.35 -15.92 -5.08
N ASP A 126 1.14 -15.06 -6.07
CA ASP A 126 -0.13 -14.35 -6.27
C ASP A 126 -1.28 -15.33 -6.63
N TRP A 127 -0.97 -16.48 -7.22
CA TRP A 127 -1.94 -17.56 -7.42
C TRP A 127 -2.33 -18.30 -6.14
N ILE A 128 -1.40 -18.44 -5.20
CA ILE A 128 -1.62 -19.11 -3.90
C ILE A 128 -2.35 -18.17 -2.94
N ASP A 129 -1.77 -16.99 -2.70
CA ASP A 129 -2.31 -15.95 -1.80
C ASP A 129 -1.64 -14.59 -2.10
N GLU A 130 -2.38 -13.69 -2.76
CA GLU A 130 -1.91 -12.33 -3.10
C GLU A 130 -1.58 -11.49 -1.85
N ALA A 131 -2.24 -11.76 -0.71
CA ALA A 131 -2.06 -10.98 0.50
C ALA A 131 -0.87 -11.46 1.35
N LYS A 132 -0.37 -12.68 1.11
CA LYS A 132 0.67 -13.30 1.94
C LYS A 132 1.90 -13.64 1.12
N LEU A 133 3.06 -13.19 1.61
CA LEU A 133 4.34 -13.53 1.02
C LEU A 133 4.77 -14.96 1.40
N THR A 134 4.48 -15.91 0.52
CA THR A 134 4.80 -17.33 0.67
C THR A 134 6.31 -17.55 0.71
N ASN A 135 6.78 -18.38 1.64
CA ASN A 135 8.14 -18.94 1.59
C ASN A 135 8.12 -20.27 0.83
N PHE A 136 8.96 -20.39 -0.18
CA PHE A 136 9.19 -21.60 -0.96
C PHE A 136 10.47 -22.28 -0.44
N GLU A 137 10.31 -23.40 0.25
CA GLU A 137 11.40 -24.22 0.76
C GLU A 137 11.51 -25.47 -0.11
N LEU A 138 12.63 -25.66 -0.82
CA LEU A 138 12.84 -26.81 -1.69
C LEU A 138 12.86 -28.10 -0.85
N LEU A 139 11.89 -28.99 -1.07
CA LEU A 139 11.79 -30.28 -0.42
C LEU A 139 12.44 -31.39 -1.25
N TYR A 140 12.21 -31.37 -2.56
CA TYR A 140 12.61 -32.43 -3.45
C TYR A 140 13.07 -31.86 -4.80
N TYR A 141 14.13 -32.45 -5.32
CA TYR A 141 14.70 -32.15 -6.62
C TYR A 141 15.04 -33.43 -7.37
N ALA A 142 14.61 -33.49 -8.63
CA ALA A 142 15.06 -34.49 -9.59
C ALA A 142 15.44 -33.85 -10.92
N SER A 143 16.33 -34.50 -11.65
CA SER A 143 16.81 -34.11 -12.96
C SER A 143 17.09 -35.32 -13.83
N GLU A 144 17.55 -35.10 -15.06
CA GLU A 144 17.96 -36.17 -15.96
C GLU A 144 19.03 -37.11 -15.36
N SER A 145 19.88 -36.61 -14.46
CA SER A 145 21.01 -37.37 -13.91
C SER A 145 20.66 -38.19 -12.66
N ASN A 146 19.78 -37.69 -11.79
CA ASN A 146 19.42 -38.39 -10.54
C ASN A 146 18.04 -39.07 -10.58
N LYS A 147 17.25 -38.79 -11.63
CA LYS A 147 15.91 -39.32 -11.92
C LYS A 147 14.88 -39.10 -10.81
N PHE A 148 13.60 -39.15 -11.19
CA PHE A 148 12.53 -39.17 -10.20
C PHE A 148 12.53 -40.50 -9.45
N SER A 149 12.27 -40.45 -8.14
CA SER A 149 12.09 -41.63 -7.29
C SER A 149 10.91 -41.38 -6.36
N ALA A 150 9.89 -42.24 -6.45
CA ALA A 150 8.68 -42.13 -5.66
C ALA A 150 9.00 -42.24 -4.16
N GLN A 151 9.91 -43.15 -3.80
CA GLN A 151 10.37 -43.32 -2.42
C GLN A 151 11.02 -42.04 -1.85
N ARG A 152 11.94 -41.42 -2.60
CA ARG A 152 12.59 -40.17 -2.16
C ARG A 152 11.62 -39.01 -2.11
N PHE A 153 10.68 -38.95 -3.05
CA PHE A 153 9.59 -37.97 -3.05
C PHE A 153 8.76 -38.07 -1.77
N HIS A 154 8.22 -39.26 -1.45
CA HIS A 154 7.40 -39.48 -0.26
C HIS A 154 8.17 -39.17 1.03
N SER A 155 9.43 -39.60 1.11
CA SER A 155 10.30 -39.30 2.26
C SER A 155 10.49 -37.80 2.49
N ALA A 156 10.52 -37.01 1.42
CA ALA A 156 10.74 -35.57 1.48
C ALA A 156 9.43 -34.77 1.67
N CYS A 157 8.34 -35.18 1.03
CA CYS A 157 7.15 -34.36 0.83
C CYS A 157 5.96 -34.74 1.71
N ASP A 158 5.87 -35.97 2.20
CA ASP A 158 4.73 -36.41 2.98
C ASP A 158 4.64 -35.66 4.32
N GLY A 159 3.43 -35.25 4.68
CA GLY A 159 3.16 -34.52 5.92
C GLY A 159 3.74 -33.10 6.01
N LYS A 160 4.30 -32.52 4.93
CA LYS A 160 4.96 -31.20 4.96
C LYS A 160 4.04 -30.00 4.81
N GLY A 161 2.74 -30.21 4.57
CA GLY A 161 1.77 -29.16 4.27
C GLY A 161 1.67 -28.90 2.77
N ALA A 162 1.17 -27.70 2.42
CA ALA A 162 0.95 -27.32 1.04
C ALA A 162 2.27 -27.24 0.25
N THR A 163 2.22 -27.63 -1.03
CA THR A 163 3.40 -27.66 -1.90
C THR A 163 3.09 -27.20 -3.31
N ILE A 164 4.11 -26.67 -4.00
CA ILE A 164 4.11 -26.40 -5.43
C ILE A 164 5.11 -27.36 -6.10
N THR A 165 4.65 -28.07 -7.11
CA THR A 165 5.45 -28.92 -7.99
C THR A 165 5.68 -28.18 -9.29
N VAL A 166 6.93 -28.08 -9.74
CA VAL A 166 7.33 -27.45 -11.00
C VAL A 166 8.17 -28.41 -11.81
N ILE A 167 7.81 -28.57 -13.07
CA ILE A 167 8.45 -29.47 -14.03
C ILE A 167 8.98 -28.62 -15.20
N GLU A 168 10.24 -28.81 -15.54
CA GLU A 168 10.80 -28.45 -16.84
C GLU A 168 10.97 -29.74 -17.65
N THR A 169 10.37 -29.80 -18.83
CA THR A 169 10.54 -30.95 -19.74
C THR A 169 11.73 -30.78 -20.65
N THR A 170 12.21 -31.89 -21.21
CA THR A 170 13.32 -31.90 -22.19
C THR A 170 13.03 -31.12 -23.47
N ASP A 171 11.74 -30.99 -23.83
CA ASP A 171 11.31 -30.15 -24.95
C ASP A 171 11.07 -28.69 -24.53
N GLY A 172 11.35 -28.30 -23.28
CA GLY A 172 11.36 -26.90 -22.81
C GLY A 172 9.99 -26.35 -22.42
N CYS A 173 9.01 -27.20 -22.12
CA CYS A 173 7.77 -26.78 -21.48
C CYS A 173 7.99 -26.68 -19.96
N ILE A 174 7.39 -25.67 -19.33
CA ILE A 174 7.41 -25.50 -17.88
C ILE A 174 5.97 -25.44 -17.38
N PHE A 175 5.61 -26.37 -16.51
CA PHE A 175 4.27 -26.49 -15.96
C PHE A 175 4.31 -27.16 -14.59
N GLY A 176 3.17 -27.30 -13.93
CA GLY A 176 3.14 -27.91 -12.61
C GLY A 176 1.80 -27.87 -11.93
N GLY A 177 1.82 -28.07 -10.61
CA GLY A 177 0.61 -28.08 -9.80
C GLY A 177 0.86 -27.70 -8.35
N TYR A 178 -0.16 -27.09 -7.75
CA TYR A 178 -0.22 -26.75 -6.34
C TYR A 178 -1.14 -27.72 -5.60
N ASN A 179 -0.60 -28.37 -4.58
CA ASN A 179 -1.35 -29.16 -3.61
C ASN A 179 -1.56 -28.31 -2.35
N SER A 180 -2.81 -27.98 -2.04
CA SER A 180 -3.16 -27.16 -0.87
C SER A 180 -3.12 -27.92 0.47
N GLN A 181 -2.84 -29.23 0.41
CA GLN A 181 -2.75 -30.15 1.54
C GLN A 181 -1.40 -30.87 1.56
N SER A 182 -1.15 -31.65 2.60
CA SER A 182 0.04 -32.50 2.69
C SER A 182 -0.06 -33.70 1.72
N TRP A 183 1.08 -34.04 1.12
CA TRP A 183 1.24 -35.35 0.46
C TRP A 183 1.11 -36.50 1.46
N ASN A 184 0.67 -37.65 0.95
CA ASN A 184 0.52 -38.91 1.66
C ASN A 184 0.63 -40.10 0.70
N ASP A 185 0.77 -41.31 1.23
CA ASP A 185 0.98 -42.54 0.48
C ASP A 185 -0.27 -43.42 0.35
N THR A 186 -1.46 -42.89 0.67
CA THR A 186 -2.68 -43.69 0.83
C THR A 186 -3.18 -44.34 -0.47
N GLY A 187 -2.66 -43.93 -1.63
CA GLY A 187 -3.11 -44.39 -2.94
C GLY A 187 -4.52 -43.93 -3.32
N LYS A 188 -5.11 -43.03 -2.54
CA LYS A 188 -6.41 -42.43 -2.81
C LYS A 188 -6.24 -41.03 -3.35
N PHE A 189 -7.19 -40.60 -4.18
CA PHE A 189 -7.29 -39.20 -4.55
C PHE A 189 -7.85 -38.37 -3.39
N TYR A 190 -7.32 -37.16 -3.25
CA TYR A 190 -7.71 -36.17 -2.24
C TYR A 190 -7.47 -34.75 -2.77
N GLY A 191 -7.47 -33.76 -1.87
CA GLY A 191 -7.29 -32.34 -2.14
C GLY A 191 -8.57 -31.54 -1.93
N ASP A 192 -8.51 -30.24 -2.23
CA ASP A 192 -9.66 -29.34 -2.19
C ASP A 192 -9.67 -28.37 -3.38
N ASN A 193 -10.64 -27.46 -3.41
CA ASN A 193 -10.83 -26.48 -4.47
C ASN A 193 -9.73 -25.40 -4.55
N ARG A 194 -8.76 -25.40 -3.62
CA ARG A 194 -7.58 -24.55 -3.68
C ARG A 194 -6.43 -25.19 -4.44
N CYS A 195 -6.47 -26.51 -4.70
CA CYS A 195 -5.51 -27.14 -5.61
C CYS A 195 -5.67 -26.53 -7.01
N PHE A 196 -4.58 -26.43 -7.77
CA PHE A 196 -4.61 -25.99 -9.16
C PHE A 196 -3.44 -26.60 -9.93
N ILE A 197 -3.55 -26.66 -11.25
CA ILE A 197 -2.39 -26.89 -12.13
C ILE A 197 -2.13 -25.64 -12.95
N PHE A 198 -0.97 -25.54 -13.57
CA PHE A 198 -0.61 -24.35 -14.32
C PHE A 198 0.38 -24.65 -15.44
N THR A 199 0.45 -23.75 -16.42
CA THR A 199 1.55 -23.67 -17.38
C THR A 199 2.27 -22.32 -17.21
N LEU A 200 3.58 -22.32 -17.39
CA LEU A 200 4.45 -21.14 -17.39
C LEU A 200 5.08 -20.93 -18.77
N VAL A 201 5.53 -22.02 -19.39
CA VAL A 201 6.09 -22.05 -20.75
C VAL A 201 5.46 -23.23 -21.50
N ASN A 202 4.94 -22.97 -22.69
CA ASN A 202 4.27 -23.96 -23.53
C ASN A 202 4.48 -23.65 -25.01
N LYS A 203 4.15 -24.62 -25.87
CA LYS A 203 4.33 -24.52 -27.33
C LYS A 203 3.33 -23.62 -28.05
N HIS A 204 2.30 -23.17 -27.35
CA HIS A 204 1.24 -22.31 -27.91
C HIS A 204 1.45 -20.82 -27.61
N GLY A 205 2.49 -20.46 -26.83
CA GLY A 205 2.71 -19.08 -26.41
C GLY A 205 1.65 -18.56 -25.44
N ILE A 206 0.93 -19.44 -24.75
CA ILE A 206 -0.03 -19.06 -23.71
C ILE A 206 0.76 -18.43 -22.55
N PRO A 207 0.38 -17.24 -22.05
CA PRO A 207 1.05 -16.65 -20.89
C PRO A 207 0.90 -17.55 -19.65
N PRO A 208 1.68 -17.34 -18.59
CA PRO A 208 1.50 -18.04 -17.32
C PRO A 208 0.02 -18.10 -16.91
N THR A 209 -0.53 -19.32 -16.83
CA THR A 209 -1.97 -19.54 -16.66
C THR A 209 -2.23 -20.65 -15.65
N LYS A 210 -3.10 -20.37 -14.67
CA LYS A 210 -3.61 -21.34 -13.70
C LYS A 210 -4.94 -21.94 -14.14
N TYR A 211 -5.12 -23.23 -13.87
CA TYR A 211 -6.32 -24.01 -14.16
C TYR A 211 -6.88 -24.56 -12.85
N LEU A 212 -8.13 -24.18 -12.57
CA LEU A 212 -8.82 -24.54 -11.33
C LEU A 212 -9.54 -25.89 -11.48
N PRO A 213 -9.82 -26.59 -10.37
CA PRO A 213 -10.50 -27.86 -10.42
C PRO A 213 -11.95 -27.73 -10.90
N ILE A 214 -12.40 -28.73 -11.66
CA ILE A 214 -13.81 -28.89 -12.02
C ILE A 214 -14.54 -29.37 -10.76
N LYS A 215 -15.42 -28.54 -10.20
CA LYS A 215 -16.03 -28.73 -8.86
C LYS A 215 -16.78 -30.07 -8.67
N THR A 216 -17.23 -30.71 -9.74
CA THR A 216 -17.92 -32.00 -9.70
C THR A 216 -16.96 -33.20 -9.57
N ILE A 217 -15.68 -32.99 -9.84
CA ILE A 217 -14.63 -34.01 -9.75
C ILE A 217 -13.95 -33.86 -8.40
N ARG A 218 -13.68 -34.96 -7.70
CA ARG A 218 -13.01 -34.94 -6.37
C ARG A 218 -11.61 -35.56 -6.40
N SER A 219 -11.08 -35.75 -7.60
CA SER A 219 -9.76 -36.32 -7.84
C SER A 219 -8.78 -35.21 -8.23
N TYR A 220 -8.29 -34.46 -7.25
CA TYR A 220 -7.42 -33.30 -7.51
C TYR A 220 -5.93 -33.66 -7.41
N VAL A 221 -5.54 -34.37 -6.36
CA VAL A 221 -4.17 -34.85 -6.19
C VAL A 221 -4.19 -36.30 -5.69
N GLY A 222 -3.14 -37.05 -6.00
CA GLY A 222 -2.98 -38.42 -5.56
C GLY A 222 -1.53 -38.84 -5.60
N SER A 223 -1.17 -39.80 -4.76
CA SER A 223 0.16 -40.39 -4.74
C SER A 223 0.11 -41.77 -4.10
N SER A 224 1.01 -42.65 -4.52
CA SER A 224 1.24 -43.94 -3.88
C SER A 224 2.71 -44.35 -4.03
N ILE A 225 3.20 -45.13 -3.06
CA ILE A 225 4.62 -45.55 -2.95
C ILE A 225 5.17 -46.22 -4.22
N GLY A 226 4.32 -46.71 -5.14
CA GLY A 226 4.73 -47.30 -6.42
C GLY A 226 4.23 -46.60 -7.69
N GLN A 227 3.52 -45.46 -7.58
CA GLN A 227 2.96 -44.75 -8.76
C GLN A 227 3.37 -43.28 -8.83
N GLY A 228 4.28 -42.80 -7.96
CA GLY A 228 4.75 -41.42 -7.98
C GLY A 228 3.68 -40.40 -7.55
N LEU A 229 3.73 -39.20 -8.14
CA LEU A 229 2.79 -38.11 -7.84
C LEU A 229 1.86 -37.82 -9.01
N VAL A 230 0.63 -37.45 -8.70
CA VAL A 230 -0.45 -37.24 -9.67
C VAL A 230 -1.21 -35.96 -9.34
N PHE A 231 -1.47 -35.18 -10.38
CA PHE A 231 -2.45 -34.10 -10.37
C PHE A 231 -3.60 -34.48 -11.32
N GLY A 232 -4.81 -34.47 -10.78
CA GLY A 232 -6.02 -34.85 -11.47
C GLY A 232 -6.17 -36.36 -11.63
N TYR A 233 -7.27 -36.84 -12.23
CA TYR A 233 -7.40 -38.27 -12.50
C TYR A 233 -6.36 -38.73 -13.53
N ASN A 234 -6.00 -37.86 -14.49
CA ASN A 234 -4.86 -38.03 -15.41
C ASN A 234 -4.34 -36.70 -16.00
N ASP A 235 -4.61 -35.54 -15.39
CA ASP A 235 -4.19 -34.26 -15.98
C ASP A 235 -2.67 -34.23 -16.17
N PHE A 236 -1.91 -34.61 -15.14
CA PHE A 236 -0.55 -35.12 -15.32
C PHE A 236 -0.11 -36.02 -14.16
N LYS A 237 0.83 -36.93 -14.45
CA LYS A 237 1.47 -37.83 -13.48
C LYS A 237 2.97 -37.90 -13.74
N ILE A 238 3.74 -37.97 -12.66
CA ILE A 238 5.19 -38.15 -12.69
C ILE A 238 5.52 -39.51 -12.10
N LEU A 239 6.10 -40.38 -12.94
CA LEU A 239 6.48 -41.75 -12.59
C LEU A 239 8.01 -41.91 -12.67
N GLU A 240 8.52 -43.03 -12.17
CA GLU A 240 9.97 -43.31 -12.21
C GLU A 240 10.50 -43.59 -13.63
N GLU A 241 9.66 -44.18 -14.50
CA GLU A 241 10.01 -44.44 -15.90
C GLU A 241 9.52 -43.30 -16.80
N ASP A 242 8.25 -43.36 -17.23
CA ASP A 242 7.65 -42.38 -18.14
C ASP A 242 6.62 -41.52 -17.44
N SER A 243 6.66 -40.20 -17.67
CA SER A 243 5.64 -39.27 -17.18
C SER A 243 4.58 -39.05 -18.25
N PHE A 244 3.33 -38.86 -17.82
CA PHE A 244 2.18 -38.79 -18.72
C PHE A 244 1.28 -37.61 -18.39
N GLN A 245 0.66 -37.01 -19.40
CA GLN A 245 -0.39 -36.00 -19.23
C GLN A 245 -1.58 -36.28 -20.14
N SER A 246 -2.77 -35.95 -19.67
CA SER A 246 -4.01 -36.07 -20.42
C SER A 246 -4.96 -34.92 -20.05
N PHE A 247 -4.41 -33.77 -19.66
CA PHE A 247 -5.18 -32.56 -19.40
C PHE A 247 -6.12 -32.24 -20.57
N PRO A 248 -7.38 -31.83 -20.36
CA PRO A 248 -8.06 -31.59 -19.09
C PRO A 248 -8.91 -32.79 -18.67
N THR A 249 -8.75 -33.26 -17.43
CA THR A 249 -9.64 -34.26 -16.82
C THR A 249 -10.30 -33.73 -15.55
N SER A 250 -9.53 -33.40 -14.53
CA SER A 250 -9.99 -32.87 -13.24
C SER A 250 -9.90 -31.35 -13.16
N TYR A 251 -9.12 -30.72 -14.03
CA TYR A 251 -8.92 -29.27 -14.07
C TYR A 251 -9.53 -28.67 -15.33
N ALA A 252 -10.13 -27.49 -15.20
CA ALA A 252 -10.85 -26.84 -16.29
C ALA A 252 -9.88 -26.15 -17.25
N ASP A 253 -9.87 -26.55 -18.52
CA ASP A 253 -9.14 -25.84 -19.57
C ASP A 253 -9.83 -24.55 -19.96
N THR A 254 -9.17 -23.43 -19.69
CA THR A 254 -9.61 -22.08 -20.04
C THR A 254 -9.05 -21.59 -21.38
N THR A 255 -8.20 -22.39 -22.03
CA THR A 255 -7.46 -22.03 -23.26
C THR A 255 -7.95 -22.78 -24.50
N GLY A 256 -8.66 -23.90 -24.32
CA GLY A 256 -9.20 -24.73 -25.38
C GLY A 256 -8.14 -25.51 -26.17
N LYS A 257 -6.93 -25.66 -25.63
CA LYS A 257 -5.82 -26.43 -26.25
C LYS A 257 -5.74 -27.88 -25.76
N GLY A 258 -6.48 -28.20 -24.70
CA GLY A 258 -6.63 -29.54 -24.15
C GLY A 258 -5.30 -30.25 -23.88
N ASN A 259 -5.14 -31.48 -24.39
CA ASN A 259 -3.99 -32.33 -24.10
C ASN A 259 -2.69 -31.91 -24.82
N THR A 260 -2.66 -30.71 -25.38
CA THR A 260 -1.44 -30.10 -25.93
C THR A 260 -1.02 -28.85 -25.15
N THR A 261 -1.74 -28.48 -24.08
CA THR A 261 -1.50 -27.28 -23.29
C THR A 261 -0.21 -27.38 -22.47
N LEU A 262 -0.04 -28.46 -21.71
CA LEU A 262 1.09 -28.62 -20.77
C LEU A 262 2.36 -29.03 -21.51
N THR A 263 2.23 -30.00 -22.41
CA THR A 263 3.30 -30.51 -23.28
C THR A 263 2.68 -30.88 -24.64
N PRO A 264 3.46 -30.93 -25.73
CA PRO A 264 2.94 -31.31 -27.05
C PRO A 264 2.63 -32.81 -27.19
N SER A 265 3.14 -33.65 -26.29
CA SER A 265 3.00 -35.12 -26.33
C SER A 265 2.38 -35.65 -25.05
N GLN A 266 1.63 -36.74 -25.16
CA GLN A 266 0.99 -37.38 -24.01
C GLN A 266 2.02 -37.96 -23.03
N VAL A 267 3.12 -38.50 -23.56
CA VAL A 267 4.28 -38.96 -22.80
C VAL A 267 5.35 -37.89 -22.90
N PHE A 268 6.03 -37.58 -21.78
CA PHE A 268 7.10 -36.59 -21.76
C PHE A 268 8.23 -36.99 -20.81
N SER A 269 9.44 -36.52 -21.11
CA SER A 269 10.61 -36.71 -20.25
C SER A 269 10.91 -35.43 -19.48
N ILE A 270 11.18 -35.60 -18.18
CA ILE A 270 11.55 -34.51 -17.28
C ILE A 270 13.02 -34.17 -17.49
N LYS A 271 13.30 -32.88 -17.66
CA LYS A 271 14.64 -32.32 -17.57
C LYS A 271 14.99 -31.98 -16.12
N ASN A 272 14.13 -31.20 -15.46
CA ASN A 272 14.21 -30.84 -14.05
C ASN A 272 12.83 -30.90 -13.38
N LEU A 273 12.79 -31.27 -12.11
CA LEU A 273 11.60 -31.30 -11.27
C LEU A 273 11.96 -30.74 -9.90
N GLU A 274 11.22 -29.74 -9.45
CA GLU A 274 11.37 -29.10 -8.15
C GLU A 274 10.04 -29.13 -7.40
N ILE A 275 10.07 -29.50 -6.13
CA ILE A 275 8.89 -29.47 -5.25
C ILE A 275 9.24 -28.63 -4.04
N TYR A 276 8.48 -27.55 -3.84
CA TYR A 276 8.65 -26.63 -2.74
C TYR A 276 7.48 -26.75 -1.76
N LYS A 277 7.79 -26.68 -0.47
CA LYS A 277 6.82 -26.38 0.58
C LYS A 277 6.45 -24.91 0.53
N CYS A 278 5.16 -24.61 0.70
CA CYS A 278 4.63 -23.26 0.78
C CYS A 278 4.25 -22.93 2.24
N SER A 279 4.87 -21.93 2.85
CA SER A 279 4.59 -21.49 4.24
C SER A 279 4.52 -19.99 4.42
#